data_AF-A0A537JGF8-F1
#
_entry.id   AF-A0A537JGF8-F1
#
_cell.length_a   1.000
_cell.length_b   1.000
_cell.length_c   1.000
_cell.angle_alpha   90.00
_cell.angle_beta   90.00
_cell.angle_gamma   90.00
#
_symmetry.space_group_name_H-M   'P 1'
#
loop_
_entity.id
_entity.type
_entity.pdbx_description
1 polymer ?
#
loop_
_entity_poly.entity_id
_entity_poly.type
_entity_poly.pdbx_seq_one_letter_code
_entity_poly.pdbx_strand_id
1 'polypeptide(L)' 'MAEGLFNAAPPPGWRARSAGTEPGPRVSEAAIALMREVGIDISGGRPKGLADAMGPDVRLIVGLCAEEACPVIPGVRAL' A
#
# COMPACT_ATOMS: atom_id res chain seq x y z
N MET A 1 0.51 6.10 -2.25
CA MET A 1 0.60 7.18 -1.24
C MET A 1 0.80 6.61 0.16
N ALA A 2 -0.15 5.86 0.72
CA ALA A 2 -0.06 5.33 2.09
C ALA A 2 1.24 4.55 2.41
N GLU A 3 1.67 3.64 1.52
CA GLU A 3 2.96 2.93 1.68
C GLU A 3 4.14 3.91 1.79
N GLY A 4 4.18 4.92 0.92
CA GLY A 4 5.23 5.93 0.90
C GLY A 4 5.24 6.78 2.17
N LEU A 5 4.07 7.21 2.65
CA LEU A 5 3.92 7.96 3.90
C LEU A 5 4.43 7.14 5.09
N PHE A 6 4.01 5.88 5.21
CA PHE A 6 4.46 5.02 6.32
C PHE A 6 5.96 4.79 6.27
N ASN A 7 6.51 4.47 5.10
CA ASN A 7 7.92 4.17 4.93
C ASN A 7 8.83 5.42 5.03
N ALA A 8 8.28 6.63 5.07
CA ALA A 8 9.06 7.85 5.35
C ALA A 8 9.45 7.97 6.83
N ALA A 9 8.67 7.37 7.75
CA ALA A 9 8.96 7.35 9.19
C ALA A 9 8.44 6.06 9.86
N PRO A 10 8.94 4.87 9.47
CA PRO A 10 8.42 3.62 10.01
C PRO A 10 8.96 3.36 11.43
N PRO A 11 8.17 2.73 12.32
CA PRO A 11 8.70 2.19 13.57
C PRO A 11 9.82 1.18 13.31
N PRO A 12 10.76 0.98 14.25
CA PRO A 12 11.85 0.02 14.10
C PRO A 12 11.34 -1.39 13.76
N GLY A 13 11.90 -1.99 12.70
CA GLY A 13 11.54 -3.33 12.24
C GLY A 13 10.26 -3.42 11.42
N TRP A 14 9.57 -2.30 11.16
CA TRP A 14 8.38 -2.27 10.31
C TRP A 14 8.69 -1.74 8.91
N ARG A 15 7.97 -2.27 7.93
CA ARG A 15 7.97 -1.78 6.55
C ARG A 15 6.60 -2.02 5.94
N ALA A 16 6.04 -1.00 5.29
CA ALA A 16 4.82 -1.15 4.52
C ALA A 16 5.13 -1.70 3.12
N ARG A 17 4.18 -2.50 2.63
CA ARG A 17 4.01 -2.91 1.23
C ARG A 17 2.54 -2.68 0.86
N SER A 18 2.27 -2.30 -0.38
CA SER A 18 0.91 -2.09 -0.88
C SER A 18 0.61 -2.98 -2.09
N ALA A 19 -0.68 -3.21 -2.29
CA ALA A 19 -1.27 -3.93 -3.41
C ALA A 19 -2.69 -3.43 -3.67
N GLY A 20 -3.21 -3.73 -4.87
CA GLY A 20 -4.61 -3.50 -5.24
C GLY A 20 -5.23 -4.78 -5.80
N THR A 21 -6.57 -4.86 -5.78
CA THR A 21 -7.33 -5.92 -6.45
C THR A 21 -7.18 -5.82 -7.96
N GLU A 22 -7.14 -4.59 -8.48
CA GLU A 22 -6.94 -4.28 -9.90
C GLU A 22 -5.74 -3.32 -10.05
N PRO A 23 -4.50 -3.84 -10.09
CA PRO A 23 -3.32 -3.00 -10.21
C PRO A 23 -3.25 -2.34 -11.60
N GLY A 24 -3.15 -1.01 -11.62
CA GLY A 24 -2.90 -0.26 -12.84
C GLY A 24 -1.50 -0.53 -13.44
N PRO A 25 -1.22 -0.06 -14.67
CA PRO A 25 0.04 -0.32 -15.36
C PRO A 25 1.25 0.41 -14.74
N ARG A 26 1.01 1.50 -13.99
CA ARG A 26 2.04 2.31 -13.32
C ARG A 26 1.45 3.05 -12.13
N VAL A 27 2.30 3.61 -11.28
CA VAL A 27 1.88 4.52 -10.21
C VAL A 27 1.23 5.76 -10.82
N SER A 28 0.18 6.28 -10.19
CA SER A 28 -0.50 7.51 -10.64
C SER A 28 0.46 8.71 -10.62
N GLU A 29 0.59 9.40 -11.75
CA GLU A 29 1.40 10.63 -11.87
C GLU A 29 0.95 11.71 -10.89
N ALA A 30 -0.37 11.84 -10.68
CA ALA A 30 -0.92 12.79 -9.71
C ALA A 30 -0.50 12.44 -8.28
N ALA A 31 -0.48 11.15 -7.93
CA ALA A 31 -0.01 10.70 -6.62
C ALA A 31 1.50 10.93 -6.46
N ILE A 32 2.30 10.76 -7.52
CA ILE A 32 3.74 11.07 -7.50
C ILE A 32 3.94 12.57 -7.25
N ALA A 33 3.22 13.43 -7.98
CA ALA A 33 3.30 14.88 -7.83
C ALA A 33 2.97 15.32 -6.39
N LEU A 34 1.84 14.87 -5.85
CA LEU A 34 1.40 15.22 -4.49
C LEU A 34 2.39 14.72 -3.42
N MET A 35 2.92 13.50 -3.56
CA MET A 35 3.87 12.98 -2.57
C MET A 35 5.20 13.74 -2.61
N ARG A 36 5.61 14.25 -3.79
CA ARG A 36 6.82 15.08 -3.92
C ARG A 36 6.67 16.45 -3.25
N GLU A 37 5.45 17.01 -3.19
CA GLU A 37 5.19 18.26 -2.44
C GLU A 37 5.55 18.12 -0.95
N VAL A 38 5.41 16.91 -0.40
CA VAL A 38 5.81 16.58 0.99
C VAL A 38 7.18 15.89 1.09
N GLY A 39 7.99 15.95 0.03
CA GLY A 39 9.37 15.44 0.02
C GLY A 39 9.52 13.92 -0.10
N ILE A 40 8.48 13.20 -0.52
CA ILE A 40 8.49 11.74 -0.65
C ILE A 40 8.37 11.35 -2.13
N ASP A 41 9.39 10.69 -2.68
CA ASP A 41 9.32 10.16 -4.05
C ASP A 41 8.78 8.72 -4.07
N ILE A 42 7.62 8.52 -4.69
CA ILE A 42 7.02 7.19 -4.89
C ILE A 42 7.14 6.69 -6.34
N SER A 43 7.92 7.38 -7.18
CA SER A 43 8.02 7.11 -8.62
C SER A 43 8.59 5.72 -8.95
N GLY A 44 9.44 5.16 -8.09
CA GLY A 44 9.98 3.81 -8.22
C GLY A 44 9.01 2.68 -7.82
N GLY A 45 7.79 3.02 -7.39
CA GLY A 45 6.77 2.04 -7.05
C GLY A 45 6.28 1.26 -8.27
N ARG A 46 5.88 0.00 -8.05
CA ARG A 46 5.22 -0.84 -9.04
C ARG A 46 3.87 -1.30 -8.49
N PRO A 47 2.74 -1.00 -9.16
CA PRO A 47 1.46 -1.60 -8.83
C PRO A 47 1.52 -3.12 -8.93
N LYS A 48 0.92 -3.81 -7.97
CA LYS A 48 0.98 -5.27 -7.86
C LYS A 48 -0.31 -5.80 -7.23
N GLY A 49 -0.62 -7.07 -7.50
CA GLY A 49 -1.81 -7.73 -6.97
C GLY A 49 -1.65 -8.11 -5.50
N LEU A 50 -2.76 -8.46 -4.84
CA LEU A 50 -2.74 -8.90 -3.43
C LEU A 50 -1.80 -10.09 -3.21
N ALA A 51 -1.80 -11.07 -4.12
CA ALA A 51 -0.94 -12.26 -4.02
C ALA A 51 0.56 -11.92 -3.94
N ASP A 52 0.99 -10.83 -4.57
CA ASP A 52 2.40 -10.41 -4.60
C ASP A 52 2.83 -9.71 -3.30
N ALA A 53 1.87 -9.14 -2.55
CA ALA A 53 2.13 -8.38 -1.33
C ALA A 53 1.85 -9.18 -0.05
N MET A 54 1.11 -10.28 -0.14
CA MET A 54 0.79 -11.15 0.98
C MET A 54 1.91 -12.17 1.24
N GLY A 55 2.08 -12.54 2.51
CA GLY A 55 3.09 -13.50 2.93
C GLY A 55 3.03 -13.76 4.44
N PRO A 56 3.72 -14.79 4.94
CA PRO A 56 3.72 -15.15 6.36
C PRO A 56 4.33 -14.06 7.27
N ASP A 57 5.06 -13.12 6.68
CA ASP A 57 5.68 -11.98 7.36
C ASP A 57 4.71 -10.79 7.55
N VAL A 58 3.52 -10.82 6.94
CA VAL A 58 2.50 -9.76 7.09
C VAL A 58 1.85 -9.86 8.47
N ARG A 59 1.98 -8.78 9.25
CA ARG A 59 1.46 -8.70 10.63
C ARG A 59 0.20 -7.85 10.77
N LEU A 60 -0.02 -6.95 9.82
CA LEU A 60 -1.13 -5.99 9.82
C LEU A 60 -1.54 -5.71 8.38
N ILE A 61 -2.85 -5.65 8.15
CA ILE A 61 -3.44 -5.23 6.88
C ILE A 61 -4.29 -3.99 7.14
N VAL A 62 -4.13 -2.98 6.29
CA VAL A 62 -4.93 -1.76 6.31
C VAL A 62 -5.66 -1.67 4.97
N GLY A 63 -6.99 -1.76 5.01
CA GLY A 63 -7.84 -1.57 3.84
C GLY A 63 -8.01 -0.07 3.54
N LEU A 64 -7.78 0.33 2.29
CA LEU A 64 -8.02 1.68 1.79
C LEU A 64 -8.99 1.61 0.61
N CYS A 65 -10.20 1.19 0.91
CA CYS A 65 -11.29 0.97 -0.04
C CYS A 65 -12.47 1.88 0.29
N ALA A 66 -13.33 2.15 -0.69
CA ALA A 66 -14.71 2.49 -0.39
C ALA A 66 -15.39 1.24 0.17
N GLU A 67 -16.31 1.39 1.13
CA GLU A 67 -16.81 0.32 2.02
C GLU A 67 -17.26 -0.97 1.29
N GLU A 68 -17.70 -0.86 0.03
CA GLU A 68 -18.24 -1.95 -0.78
C GLU A 68 -17.17 -2.78 -1.53
N ALA A 69 -15.92 -2.29 -1.60
CA ALA A 69 -14.87 -2.86 -2.46
C ALA A 69 -13.74 -3.55 -1.69
N CYS A 70 -13.78 -3.59 -0.36
CA CYS A 70 -12.73 -4.27 0.40
C CYS A 70 -12.86 -5.80 0.31
N PRO A 71 -11.84 -6.52 -0.16
CA PRO A 71 -11.86 -7.97 -0.15
C PRO A 71 -11.81 -8.50 1.28
N VAL A 72 -12.57 -9.55 1.57
CA VAL A 72 -12.41 -10.32 2.80
C VAL A 72 -11.10 -11.11 2.69
N ILE A 73 -10.19 -10.87 3.63
CA ILE A 73 -8.92 -11.60 3.72
C ILE A 73 -9.03 -12.64 4.85
N PRO A 74 -9.08 -13.94 4.53
CA PRO A 74 -9.20 -14.99 5.54
C PRO A 74 -8.05 -14.97 6.55
N GLY A 75 -8.37 -15.19 7.82
CA GLY A 75 -7.37 -15.26 8.91
C GLY A 75 -6.86 -13.90 9.39
N VAL A 76 -7.36 -12.80 8.83
CA VAL A 76 -7.00 -11.44 9.22
C VAL A 76 -8.12 -10.85 10.06
N ARG A 77 -7.76 -10.25 11.20
CA ARG A 77 -8.70 -9.49 12.03
C ARG A 77 -8.90 -8.11 11.41
N ALA A 78 -10.12 -7.84 10.92
CA ALA A 78 -10.54 -6.48 10.58
C ALA A 78 -10.68 -5.65 11.87
N LEU A 79 -10.15 -4.43 11.84
CA LEU A 79 -10.28 -3.43 12.90
C LEU A 79 -11.24 -2.33 12.43
#